data_AF-A0AA88DJZ1-F1
#
_entry.id   AF-A0AA88DJZ1-F1
#
_cell.length_a   1.000
_cell.length_b   1.000
_cell.length_c   1.000
_cell.angle_alpha   90.00
_cell.angle_beta   90.00
_cell.angle_gamma   90.00
#
_symmetry.space_group_name_H-M   'P 1'
#
loop_
_entity.id
_entity.type
_entity.pdbx_description
1 polymer ?
#
loop_
_entity_poly.entity_id
_entity_poly.type
_entity_poly.pdbx_seq_one_letter_code
_entity_poly.pdbx_strand_id
1 'polypeptide(L)'
;MANPPQLLLLGILLVATTTVANSLIILNGTEVAQLRILGTVTCDLPPPPPPPGSEPILGGINVGLACNGTTKSLAQALTDVNGFYELVFTTVDTVLFDPSQCYVFVRLPIGRCRIYPPTGTLRATLTVVSLLQPVFGAVGIILGGPLELVTS
;
A
#
# COMPACT_ATOMS: atom_id res chain seq x y z
N MET A 1 49.30 30.17 0.15
CA MET A 1 50.06 28.91 0.04
C MET A 1 49.42 27.95 1.04
N ALA A 2 48.51 27.10 0.58
CA ALA A 2 47.78 26.17 1.45
C ALA A 2 48.68 24.98 1.80
N ASN A 3 48.68 24.59 3.07
CA ASN A 3 49.55 23.55 3.61
C ASN A 3 49.08 22.16 3.12
N PRO A 4 49.95 21.32 2.50
CA PRO A 4 49.56 20.02 1.94
C PRO A 4 48.79 19.06 2.88
N PRO A 5 49.01 18.99 4.21
CA PRO A 5 48.25 18.05 5.05
C PRO A 5 46.77 18.42 5.23
N GLN A 6 46.38 19.69 5.00
CA GLN A 6 44.98 20.13 5.18
C GLN A 6 44.07 19.69 4.01
N LEU A 7 44.62 19.60 2.80
CA LEU A 7 43.89 19.11 1.62
C LEU A 7 43.58 17.61 1.72
N LEU A 8 44.48 16.84 2.33
CA LEU A 8 44.30 15.42 2.58
C LEU A 8 43.16 15.14 3.58
N LEU A 9 43.06 15.93 4.66
CA LEU A 9 41.96 15.83 5.63
C LEU A 9 40.59 16.19 5.03
N LEU A 10 40.52 17.20 4.15
CA LEU A 10 39.28 17.54 3.44
C LEU A 10 38.83 16.41 2.50
N GLY A 11 39.78 15.75 1.82
CA GLY A 11 39.49 14.64 0.92
C GLY A 11 38.91 13.42 1.63
N ILE A 12 39.41 13.09 2.83
CA ILE A 12 38.91 11.96 3.63
C ILE A 12 37.51 12.25 4.20
N LEU A 13 37.22 13.51 4.57
CA LEU A 13 35.91 13.90 5.10
C LEU A 13 34.80 13.84 4.03
N LEU A 14 35.13 14.05 2.74
CA LEU A 14 34.15 14.00 1.65
C LEU A 14 33.70 12.58 1.26
N VAL A 15 34.44 11.53 1.63
CA VAL A 15 34.06 10.13 1.32
C VAL A 15 33.06 9.58 2.36
N ALA A 16 32.91 10.23 3.51
CA ALA A 16 32.14 9.70 4.64
C ALA A 16 30.62 9.98 4.60
N THR A 17 30.09 10.73 3.63
CA THR A 17 28.67 11.17 3.67
C THR A 17 27.75 10.56 2.62
N THR A 18 28.18 9.56 1.86
CA THR A 18 27.27 8.80 0.98
C THR A 18 26.77 7.51 1.65
N THR A 19 26.37 7.59 2.92
CA THR A 19 25.43 6.59 3.44
C THR A 19 24.10 6.84 2.76
N VAL A 20 23.88 6.14 1.65
CA VAL A 20 22.54 5.96 1.10
C VAL A 20 21.74 5.34 2.23
N ALA A 21 20.85 6.13 2.84
CA ALA A 21 19.90 5.60 3.80
C ALA A 21 18.97 4.67 3.03
N ASN A 22 19.37 3.40 2.91
CA ASN A 22 18.50 2.35 2.42
C ASN A 22 17.31 2.34 3.38
N SER A 23 16.19 2.89 2.91
CA SER A 23 14.98 3.01 3.70
C SER A 23 14.35 1.63 3.75
N LEU A 24 14.52 0.94 4.87
CA LEU A 24 14.09 -0.43 5.01
C LEU A 24 12.68 -0.48 5.58
N ILE A 25 11.82 -1.28 4.96
CA ILE A 25 10.51 -1.59 5.52
C ILE A 25 10.75 -2.66 6.57
N ILE A 26 10.49 -2.35 7.84
CA ILE A 26 10.65 -3.30 8.94
C ILE A 26 9.26 -3.82 9.32
N LEU A 27 8.96 -5.08 9.00
CA LEU A 27 7.78 -5.77 9.51
C LEU A 27 8.20 -6.73 10.60
N ASN A 28 7.69 -6.52 11.80
CA ASN A 28 7.93 -7.41 12.95
C ASN A 28 9.44 -7.70 13.19
N GLY A 29 10.29 -6.67 13.01
CA GLY A 29 11.75 -6.78 13.17
C GLY A 29 12.50 -7.35 11.96
N THR A 30 11.82 -7.65 10.85
CA THR A 30 12.45 -8.17 9.62
C THR A 30 12.47 -7.11 8.51
N GLU A 31 13.62 -6.94 7.87
CA GLU A 31 13.76 -6.09 6.68
C GLU A 31 13.10 -6.73 5.46
N VAL A 32 12.15 -6.02 4.87
CA VAL A 32 11.35 -6.47 3.74
C VAL A 32 11.66 -5.58 2.54
N ALA A 33 12.06 -6.19 1.42
CA ALA A 33 12.37 -5.48 0.18
C ALA A 33 11.10 -5.07 -0.60
N GLN A 34 10.03 -5.85 -0.44
CA GLN A 34 8.77 -5.64 -1.15
C GLN A 34 7.58 -6.07 -0.29
N LEU A 35 6.56 -5.23 -0.26
CA LEU A 35 5.26 -5.53 0.32
C LEU A 35 4.25 -5.84 -0.77
N ARG A 36 3.49 -6.92 -0.56
CA ARG A 36 2.32 -7.28 -1.38
C ARG A 36 1.10 -7.27 -0.50
N ILE A 37 0.13 -6.44 -0.85
CA ILE A 37 -1.16 -6.37 -0.18
C ILE A 37 -2.21 -6.91 -1.14
N LEU A 38 -2.87 -7.98 -0.73
CA LEU A 38 -3.87 -8.68 -1.52
C LEU A 38 -5.25 -8.51 -0.89
N GLY A 39 -6.28 -8.45 -1.73
CA GLY A 39 -7.66 -8.43 -1.27
C GLY A 39 -8.65 -8.46 -2.41
N THR A 40 -9.93 -8.43 -2.05
CA THR A 40 -11.05 -8.44 -2.99
C THR A 40 -12.05 -7.36 -2.63
N VAL A 41 -12.55 -6.65 -3.62
CA VAL A 41 -13.70 -5.76 -3.50
C VAL A 41 -14.94 -6.57 -3.84
N THR A 42 -15.85 -6.72 -2.89
CA THR A 42 -17.13 -7.40 -3.09
C THR A 42 -18.28 -6.40 -3.03
N CYS A 43 -19.41 -6.81 -3.58
CA CYS A 43 -20.62 -5.99 -3.64
C CYS A 43 -21.81 -6.86 -3.24
N ASP A 44 -22.22 -6.75 -1.99
CA ASP A 44 -23.40 -7.45 -1.51
C ASP A 44 -24.66 -6.75 -2.03
N LEU A 45 -25.41 -7.48 -2.84
CA LEU A 45 -26.68 -7.01 -3.37
C LEU A 45 -27.81 -7.51 -2.48
N PRO A 46 -28.68 -6.62 -1.97
CA PRO A 46 -29.84 -7.05 -1.21
C PRO A 46 -30.75 -7.90 -2.11
N PRO A 47 -31.34 -8.98 -1.58
CA PRO A 47 -32.32 -9.76 -2.34
C PRO A 47 -33.55 -8.90 -2.69
N PRO A 48 -34.18 -9.11 -3.87
CA PRO A 48 -33.93 -10.18 -4.85
C PRO A 48 -32.68 -9.95 -5.73
N PRO A 49 -32.09 -11.02 -6.30
CA PRO A 49 -30.91 -10.90 -7.16
C PRO A 49 -31.16 -9.95 -8.34
N PRO A 50 -30.13 -9.21 -8.79
CA PRO A 50 -30.26 -8.26 -9.88
C PRO A 50 -30.66 -8.97 -11.18
N PRO A 51 -31.33 -8.26 -12.11
CA PRO A 51 -31.57 -8.76 -13.46
C PRO A 51 -30.26 -9.25 -14.14
N PRO A 52 -30.30 -10.29 -14.99
CA PRO A 52 -29.15 -10.74 -15.74
C PRO A 52 -28.53 -9.60 -16.57
N GLY A 53 -27.21 -9.43 -16.52
CA GLY A 53 -26.50 -8.33 -17.20
C GLY A 53 -26.50 -7.01 -16.43
N SER A 54 -27.00 -7.00 -15.19
CA SER A 54 -26.83 -5.89 -14.26
C SER A 54 -25.96 -6.26 -13.07
N GLU A 55 -25.15 -7.32 -13.20
CA GLU A 55 -24.12 -7.63 -12.22
C GLU A 55 -23.17 -6.43 -12.02
N PRO A 56 -22.70 -6.20 -10.78
CA PRO A 56 -21.72 -5.16 -10.51
C PRO A 56 -20.43 -5.48 -11.26
N ILE A 57 -19.96 -4.52 -12.05
CA ILE A 57 -18.63 -4.59 -12.64
C ILE A 57 -17.64 -4.22 -11.54
N LEU A 58 -16.86 -5.21 -11.12
CA LEU A 58 -15.85 -5.05 -10.07
C LEU A 58 -14.44 -4.77 -10.62
N GLY A 59 -14.25 -4.82 -11.94
CA GLY A 59 -12.98 -4.53 -12.59
C GLY A 59 -12.73 -3.05 -12.84
N GLY A 60 -11.46 -2.66 -12.75
CA GLY A 60 -11.02 -1.28 -12.98
C GLY A 60 -11.28 -0.33 -11.80
N ILE A 61 -11.69 -0.85 -10.65
CA ILE A 61 -11.79 -0.07 -9.41
C ILE A 61 -10.39 0.25 -8.92
N ASN A 62 -10.10 1.53 -8.72
CA ASN A 62 -8.84 1.99 -8.15
C ASN A 62 -8.84 1.81 -6.63
N VAL A 63 -7.95 0.95 -6.16
CA VAL A 63 -7.67 0.69 -4.75
C VAL A 63 -6.36 1.38 -4.40
N GLY A 64 -6.38 2.20 -3.34
CA GLY A 64 -5.19 2.89 -2.85
C GLY A 64 -4.76 2.37 -1.47
N LEU A 65 -3.47 2.50 -1.19
CA LEU A 65 -2.89 2.33 0.15
C LEU A 65 -2.54 3.70 0.73
N ALA A 66 -2.98 3.99 1.94
CA ALA A 66 -2.54 5.17 2.69
C ALA A 66 -2.11 4.78 4.11
N CYS A 67 -1.12 5.48 4.65
CA CYS A 67 -0.64 5.29 6.02
C CYS A 67 -0.54 6.63 6.75
N ASN A 68 -0.54 6.59 8.09
CA ASN A 68 -0.29 7.75 8.97
C ASN A 68 -1.26 8.92 8.75
N GLY A 69 -2.51 8.62 8.39
CA GLY A 69 -3.54 9.64 8.11
C GLY A 69 -3.27 10.50 6.87
N THR A 70 -2.28 10.15 6.04
CA THR A 70 -1.99 10.88 4.80
C THR A 70 -3.13 10.72 3.79
N THR A 71 -3.36 11.77 3.00
CA THR A 71 -4.31 11.76 1.88
C THR A 71 -3.69 11.27 0.57
N LYS A 72 -2.37 11.10 0.55
CA LYS A 72 -1.62 10.61 -0.61
C LYS A 72 -1.55 9.09 -0.58
N SER A 73 -1.83 8.49 -1.73
CA SER A 73 -1.67 7.05 -1.90
C SER A 73 -0.19 6.71 -2.01
N LEU A 74 0.28 5.77 -1.19
CA LEU A 74 1.62 5.19 -1.26
C LEU A 74 1.74 4.17 -2.39
N ALA A 75 0.66 3.43 -2.64
CA ALA A 75 0.53 2.52 -3.77
C ALA A 75 -0.91 2.57 -4.30
N GLN A 76 -1.10 2.24 -5.57
CA GLN A 76 -2.41 2.11 -6.19
C GLN A 76 -2.42 0.91 -7.14
N ALA A 77 -3.57 0.25 -7.24
CA ALA A 77 -3.79 -0.85 -8.17
C ALA A 77 -5.23 -0.82 -8.67
N LEU A 78 -5.43 -1.39 -9.86
CA LEU A 78 -6.76 -1.63 -10.39
C LEU A 78 -7.16 -3.07 -10.07
N THR A 79 -8.42 -3.25 -9.72
CA THR A 79 -9.04 -4.56 -9.57
C THR A 79 -9.25 -5.25 -10.91
N ASP A 80 -9.19 -6.58 -10.91
CA ASP A 80 -9.58 -7.42 -12.04
C ASP A 80 -11.11 -7.58 -12.16
N VAL A 81 -11.58 -8.34 -13.15
CA VAL A 81 -13.01 -8.59 -13.37
C VAL A 81 -13.72 -9.28 -12.19
N ASN A 82 -12.97 -9.94 -11.30
CA ASN A 82 -13.49 -10.60 -10.11
C ASN A 82 -13.43 -9.68 -8.87
N GLY A 83 -12.95 -8.44 -9.01
CA GLY A 83 -12.75 -7.51 -7.90
C GLY A 83 -11.47 -7.77 -7.10
N PHE A 84 -10.58 -8.66 -7.55
CA PHE A 84 -9.31 -8.93 -6.90
C PHE A 84 -8.31 -7.81 -7.19
N TYR A 85 -7.54 -7.39 -6.19
CA TYR A 85 -6.45 -6.44 -6.34
C TYR A 85 -5.16 -6.94 -5.68
N GLU A 86 -4.04 -6.54 -6.27
CA GLU A 86 -2.71 -6.71 -5.71
C GLU A 86 -1.99 -5.36 -5.72
N LEU A 87 -1.72 -4.82 -4.53
CA LEU A 87 -0.89 -3.63 -4.37
C LEU A 87 0.54 -4.07 -4.11
N VAL A 88 1.46 -3.52 -4.88
CA VAL A 88 2.89 -3.78 -4.75
C VAL A 88 3.59 -2.49 -4.37
N PHE A 89 4.36 -2.52 -3.29
CA PHE A 89 5.11 -1.38 -2.78
C PHE A 89 6.53 -1.81 -2.40
N THR A 90 7.52 -0.98 -2.71
CA THR A 90 8.96 -1.29 -2.52
C THR A 90 9.65 -0.18 -1.74
N THR A 91 10.75 -0.54 -1.07
CA THR A 91 11.58 0.24 -0.13
C THR A 91 12.19 1.56 -0.63
N VAL A 92 11.87 2.03 -1.84
CA VAL A 92 12.41 3.30 -2.36
C VAL A 92 11.64 4.52 -1.83
N ASP A 93 10.42 4.30 -1.34
CA ASP A 93 9.62 5.32 -0.69
C ASP A 93 9.92 5.30 0.81
N THR A 94 10.55 6.38 1.29
CA THR A 94 11.19 6.61 2.59
C THR A 94 10.29 6.53 3.84
N VAL A 95 9.17 5.80 3.76
CA VAL A 95 8.13 5.76 4.78
C VAL A 95 8.30 4.53 5.67
N LEU A 96 8.45 4.76 6.98
CA LEU A 96 8.22 3.75 8.01
C LEU A 96 6.79 3.20 7.84
N PHE A 97 6.70 2.03 7.22
CA PHE A 97 5.42 1.34 7.03
C PHE A 97 5.02 0.68 8.35
N ASP A 98 4.02 1.26 9.01
CA ASP A 98 3.38 0.65 10.16
C ASP A 98 1.99 0.14 9.74
N PRO A 99 1.78 -1.18 9.62
CA PRO A 99 0.50 -1.74 9.20
C PRO A 99 -0.66 -1.34 10.12
N SER A 100 -0.39 -1.00 11.39
CA SER A 100 -1.42 -0.54 12.34
C SER A 100 -1.94 0.87 12.03
N GLN A 101 -1.16 1.68 11.31
CA GLN A 101 -1.52 3.03 10.88
C GLN A 101 -1.85 3.11 9.38
N CYS A 102 -1.91 1.96 8.71
CA CYS A 102 -2.20 1.85 7.30
C CYS A 102 -3.60 1.30 7.04
N TYR A 103 -4.20 1.79 5.96
CA TYR A 103 -5.48 1.30 5.47
C TYR A 103 -5.48 1.30 3.95
N VAL A 104 -6.15 0.30 3.38
CA VAL A 104 -6.53 0.35 1.97
C VAL A 104 -7.82 1.14 1.85
N PHE A 105 -7.96 1.88 0.76
CA PHE A 105 -9.14 2.68 0.54
C PHE A 105 -9.62 2.60 -0.91
N VAL A 106 -10.92 2.80 -1.06
CA VAL A 106 -11.60 2.89 -2.35
C VAL A 106 -12.53 4.09 -2.32
N ARG A 107 -12.53 4.89 -3.39
CA ARG A 107 -13.42 6.05 -3.50
C ARG A 107 -14.71 5.64 -4.18
N LEU A 108 -15.83 6.05 -3.60
CA LEU A 108 -17.15 5.88 -4.20
C LEU A 108 -17.36 6.92 -5.30
N PRO A 109 -18.12 6.59 -6.37
CA PRO A 109 -18.83 5.32 -6.58
C PRO A 109 -17.92 4.18 -7.08
N ILE A 110 -18.28 2.95 -6.72
CA ILE A 110 -17.59 1.73 -7.18
C ILE A 110 -18.47 0.94 -8.15
N GLY A 111 -18.11 0.97 -9.43
CA GLY A 111 -18.82 0.25 -10.47
C GLY A 111 -20.32 0.56 -10.48
N ARG A 112 -21.15 -0.49 -10.42
CA ARG A 112 -22.62 -0.40 -10.32
C ARG A 112 -23.16 -0.77 -8.94
N CYS A 113 -22.32 -0.75 -7.92
CA CYS A 113 -22.75 -1.05 -6.56
C CYS A 113 -23.64 0.07 -6.02
N ARG A 114 -24.86 -0.29 -5.60
CA ARG A 114 -25.75 0.62 -4.86
C ARG A 114 -25.31 0.63 -3.39
N ILE A 115 -24.32 1.46 -3.10
CA ILE A 115 -23.84 1.70 -1.73
C ILE A 115 -24.43 3.02 -1.25
N TYR A 116 -24.91 3.03 -0.02
CA TYR A 116 -25.36 4.25 0.65
C TYR A 116 -24.41 4.56 1.81
N PRO A 117 -23.84 5.77 1.89
CA PRO A 117 -24.01 6.91 0.97
C PRO A 117 -23.33 6.66 -0.40
N PRO A 118 -23.81 7.33 -1.48
CA PRO A 118 -23.32 7.11 -2.85
C PRO A 118 -21.93 7.72 -3.11
N THR A 119 -21.47 8.58 -2.20
CA THR A 119 -20.17 9.24 -2.24
C THR A 119 -19.47 9.05 -0.90
N GLY A 120 -18.15 9.05 -0.92
CA GLY A 120 -17.33 8.81 0.27
C GLY A 120 -16.10 7.98 -0.03
N THR A 121 -15.43 7.56 1.04
CA THR A 121 -14.27 6.69 0.96
C THR A 121 -14.51 5.49 1.85
N LEU A 122 -14.43 4.29 1.26
CA LEU A 122 -14.37 3.05 2.02
C LEU A 122 -12.93 2.79 2.44
N ARG A 123 -12.71 2.31 3.66
CA ARG A 123 -11.40 1.97 4.21
C ARG A 123 -11.44 0.56 4.79
N ALA A 124 -10.39 -0.22 4.59
CA ALA A 124 -10.18 -1.46 5.31
C ALA A 124 -8.83 -1.43 6.01
N THR A 125 -8.80 -2.02 7.20
CA THR A 125 -7.56 -2.23 7.94
C THR A 125 -6.72 -3.34 7.30
N LEU A 126 -5.43 -3.33 7.61
CA LEU A 126 -4.48 -4.31 7.12
C LEU A 126 -4.19 -5.35 8.19
N THR A 127 -4.12 -6.61 7.78
CA THR A 127 -3.68 -7.72 8.63
C THR A 127 -2.43 -8.35 8.03
N VAL A 128 -1.36 -8.40 8.81
CA VAL A 128 -0.11 -9.04 8.38
C VAL A 128 -0.28 -10.54 8.52
N VAL A 129 -0.15 -11.27 7.41
CA VAL A 129 -0.40 -12.71 7.39
C VAL A 129 0.89 -13.51 7.39
N SER A 130 1.84 -13.14 6.54
CA SER A 130 3.08 -13.92 6.44
C SER A 130 4.25 -13.08 5.95
N LEU A 131 5.45 -13.46 6.40
CA LEU A 131 6.72 -12.98 5.87
C LEU A 131 7.39 -14.15 5.16
N LEU A 132 7.55 -14.06 3.84
CA LEU A 132 8.40 -14.98 3.11
C LEU A 132 9.80 -14.37 3.02
N GLN A 133 10.82 -15.10 3.43
CA GLN A 133 12.22 -14.70 3.25
C GLN A 133 12.85 -15.49 2.10
N PRO A 134 12.64 -15.12 0.81
CA PRO A 134 13.43 -15.71 -0.26
C PRO A 134 14.89 -15.23 -0.18
N VAL A 135 15.79 -15.99 -0.81
CA VAL A 135 17.25 -15.79 -0.83
C VAL A 135 17.67 -14.40 -1.36
N PHE A 136 16.75 -13.66 -1.99
CA PHE A 136 16.97 -12.32 -2.56
C PHE A 136 16.26 -11.18 -1.82
N GLY A 137 15.80 -11.40 -0.57
CA GLY A 137 15.21 -10.37 0.29
C GLY A 137 13.76 -10.67 0.69
N ALA A 138 13.35 -10.28 1.90
CA ALA A 138 12.04 -10.67 2.42
C ALA A 138 10.88 -9.98 1.68
N VAL A 139 9.77 -10.70 1.53
CA VAL A 139 8.49 -10.27 0.99
C VAL A 139 7.43 -10.43 2.07
N GLY A 140 6.76 -9.34 2.43
CA GLY A 140 5.62 -9.38 3.36
C GLY A 140 4.31 -9.51 2.58
N ILE A 141 3.50 -10.49 2.96
CA ILE A 141 2.12 -10.68 2.45
C ILE A 141 1.16 -10.16 3.51
N ILE A 142 0.33 -9.21 3.10
CA ILE A 142 -0.69 -8.56 3.93
C ILE A 142 -2.05 -8.77 3.26
N LEU A 143 -3.08 -9.06 4.05
CA LEU A 143 -4.45 -9.11 3.58
C LEU A 143 -5.22 -7.86 4.02
N GLY A 144 -5.93 -7.25 3.08
CA GLY A 144 -6.92 -6.22 3.38
C GLY A 144 -8.16 -6.84 4.02
N GLY A 145 -8.63 -6.25 5.12
CA GLY A 145 -9.89 -6.61 5.76
C GLY A 145 -11.12 -6.19 4.96
N PRO A 146 -12.34 -6.39 5.50
CA PRO A 146 -13.56 -5.87 4.89
C PRO A 146 -13.52 -4.33 4.82
N LEU A 147 -14.05 -3.78 3.73
CA LEU A 147 -14.14 -2.34 3.51
C LEU A 147 -15.29 -1.75 4.33
N GLU A 148 -14.96 -0.85 5.26
CA GLU A 148 -15.91 -0.09 6.06
C GLU A 148 -16.03 1.34 5.54
N LEU A 149 -17.21 1.93 5.63
CA LEU A 149 -17.45 3.31 5.20
C LEU A 149 -16.98 4.29 6.27
N VAL A 150 -16.08 5.21 5.89
CA VAL A 150 -15.67 6.32 6.74
C VAL A 150 -16.30 7.60 6.22
N THR A 151 -17.29 8.11 6.96
CA THR A 151 -17.87 9.43 6.74
C THR A 151 -16.94 10.48 7.33
N SER A 152 -16.46 11.41 6.49
CA SER A 152 -15.75 12.61 6.93
C SER A 152 -16.70 13.67 7.46
#